data_AF-A0A8B8BLE8-F1
#
_entry.id   AF-A0A8B8BLE8-F1
#
_cell.length_a   1.000
_cell.length_b   1.000
_cell.length_c   1.000
_cell.angle_alpha   90.00
_cell.angle_beta   90.00
_cell.angle_gamma   90.00
#
_symmetry.space_group_name_H-M   'P 1'
#
loop_
_entity.id
_entity.type
_entity.pdbx_description
1 polymer ?
#
loop_
_entity_poly.entity_id
_entity_poly.type
_entity_poly.pdbx_seq_one_letter_code
_entity_poly.pdbx_strand_id
1 'polypeptide(L)'
;MPGFDTYIKGKEDNLHDVDKKSLDMRRNDIKKTDCPIVITGETSSGKSTMINLLIGGKVLPTKITASTTKLCRIRNNKAYTILSRNKKEEILQTWRFEDLNKMSKKVKVLASTKDSGSLYLDIMMPLSIVQGNVIIVDTPGISDEEQENVASIMMDYLKNALAVVFVANVANAGGIQSDRLCRITTKLRSLMEKEMCCFNAEDTIFVLNKWDTIEDDEEKDEFFESAKTKLCTLWKEIDEKHILKLAAVKTPKTEEYKAMFDDFEKILRKVIAKNENKRTKSHFEYLNLILGRCHKHALSQLQRAKTEEEEIEKTLESLHTEIKQLDLLVQKAQDGIPNLITRFLDLTSDEFDKYLRSDDFQKAIFENEDIKACTRLTVKKRLFSCFEKTTMEWERNNIERIFLKAIEKELGNTCAAYCKTLDILKDIMDAPGAWISTIIAGLLLSLGVIGTVARGLIMTPVLGFGVTAVTFVAGYDWRQLITSHEQTLKTSFQDKLKVLSKQETRKIFKERYEVAITKKMKTLTKDTLPEKKNELEKKTNSTMKNLISQQKVVSILHEIHHAVSELIKTLNSIKCLQLH
;
A
#
# COMPACT_ATOMS: atom_id res chain seq x y z
N MET A 1 4.35 -4.49 16.63
CA MET A 1 5.09 -3.30 16.15
C MET A 1 4.07 -2.28 15.68
N PRO A 2 4.27 -0.98 15.94
CA PRO A 2 3.41 0.07 15.40
C PRO A 2 3.29 -0.05 13.87
N GLY A 3 2.09 0.18 13.32
CA GLY A 3 1.86 0.16 11.87
C GLY A 3 1.82 -1.22 11.21
N PHE A 4 2.16 -2.32 11.89
CA PHE A 4 2.14 -3.67 11.29
C PHE A 4 0.75 -4.05 10.76
N ASP A 5 -0.31 -3.88 11.57
CA ASP A 5 -1.67 -4.23 11.12
C ASP A 5 -2.14 -3.29 10.00
N THR A 6 -1.72 -2.03 10.00
CA THR A 6 -2.08 -1.03 8.98
C THR A 6 -1.40 -1.29 7.64
N TYR A 7 -0.09 -1.54 7.64
CA TYR A 7 0.73 -1.57 6.43
C TYR A 7 1.04 -2.98 5.93
N ILE A 8 0.92 -4.01 6.78
CA ILE A 8 1.22 -5.41 6.42
C ILE A 8 -0.04 -6.28 6.35
N LYS A 9 -1.03 -6.07 7.23
CA LYS A 9 -2.30 -6.83 7.20
C LYS A 9 -3.44 -6.18 6.42
N GLY A 10 -3.22 -5.02 5.79
CA GLY A 10 -4.29 -4.19 5.20
C GLY A 10 -5.26 -4.92 4.26
N LYS A 11 -6.41 -4.27 3.98
CA LYS A 11 -7.70 -4.75 3.39
C LYS A 11 -7.70 -5.72 2.18
N GLU A 12 -6.56 -6.09 1.61
CA GLU A 12 -6.42 -6.99 0.44
C GLU A 12 -5.88 -8.39 0.79
N ASP A 13 -6.04 -8.85 2.04
CA ASP A 13 -6.20 -10.28 2.37
C ASP A 13 -5.10 -11.26 1.93
N ASN A 14 -3.85 -10.83 1.80
CA ASN A 14 -2.73 -11.75 1.51
C ASN A 14 -2.17 -12.47 2.76
N LEU A 15 -2.62 -12.11 3.96
CA LEU A 15 -2.12 -12.62 5.25
C LEU A 15 -3.22 -13.01 6.26
N HIS A 16 -4.43 -13.32 5.79
CA HIS A 16 -5.55 -13.75 6.65
C HIS A 16 -5.23 -14.92 7.59
N ASP A 17 -4.33 -15.81 7.19
CA ASP A 17 -3.92 -16.97 7.99
C ASP A 17 -2.98 -16.63 9.16
N VAL A 18 -2.60 -15.36 9.31
CA VAL A 18 -1.69 -14.87 10.36
C VAL A 18 -2.47 -14.02 11.36
N ASP A 19 -3.39 -14.68 12.04
CA ASP A 19 -4.03 -14.14 13.22
C ASP A 19 -3.20 -14.46 14.48
N LYS A 20 -3.40 -13.65 15.51
CA LYS A 20 -2.72 -13.85 16.80
C LYS A 20 -3.07 -15.20 17.42
N LYS A 21 -4.30 -15.67 17.20
CA LYS A 21 -4.83 -16.92 17.75
C LYS A 21 -4.07 -18.14 17.23
N SER A 22 -3.80 -18.20 15.92
CA SER A 22 -3.03 -19.24 15.24
C SER A 22 -1.59 -19.28 15.76
N LEU A 23 -0.94 -18.11 15.86
CA LEU A 23 0.41 -18.01 16.42
C LEU A 23 0.48 -18.43 17.89
N ASP A 24 -0.49 -18.05 18.71
CA ASP A 24 -0.57 -18.44 20.12
C ASP A 24 -0.81 -19.94 20.27
N MET A 25 -1.68 -20.54 19.43
CA MET A 25 -1.88 -21.99 19.38
C MET A 25 -0.57 -22.72 19.04
N ARG A 26 0.14 -22.28 18.00
CA ARG A 26 1.43 -22.87 17.61
C ARG A 26 2.51 -22.72 18.67
N ARG A 27 2.58 -21.55 19.32
CA ARG A 27 3.50 -21.28 20.44
C ARG A 27 3.23 -22.17 21.64
N ASN A 28 1.97 -22.48 21.92
CA ASN A 28 1.62 -23.39 23.02
C ASN A 28 1.91 -24.85 22.66
N ASP A 29 1.71 -25.24 21.39
CA ASP A 29 1.98 -26.60 20.96
C ASP A 29 3.48 -26.95 20.96
N ILE A 30 4.35 -26.05 20.48
CA ILE A 30 5.82 -26.27 20.48
C ILE A 30 6.43 -26.39 21.88
N LYS A 31 5.75 -25.84 22.92
CA LYS A 31 6.17 -25.99 24.32
C LYS A 31 5.90 -27.37 24.89
N LYS A 32 5.01 -28.15 24.26
CA LYS A 32 4.76 -29.53 24.67
C LYS A 32 6.01 -30.35 24.36
N THR A 33 6.55 -31.01 25.37
CA THR A 33 7.75 -31.83 25.24
C THR A 33 7.45 -33.25 24.81
N ASP A 34 6.25 -33.75 25.12
CA ASP A 34 5.88 -35.15 24.89
C ASP A 34 5.76 -35.45 23.39
N CYS A 35 6.35 -36.57 22.98
CA CYS A 35 6.30 -37.10 21.63
C CYS A 35 5.56 -38.45 21.65
N PRO A 36 4.23 -38.47 21.48
CA PRO A 36 3.44 -39.66 21.76
C PRO A 36 3.51 -40.70 20.63
N ILE A 37 3.59 -41.96 21.03
CA ILE A 37 3.20 -43.14 20.24
C ILE A 37 1.82 -43.52 20.76
N VAL A 38 0.79 -43.33 19.93
CA VAL A 38 -0.59 -43.58 20.31
C VAL A 38 -0.95 -45.01 19.94
N ILE A 39 -1.35 -45.80 20.93
CA ILE A 39 -1.82 -47.17 20.71
C ILE A 39 -3.33 -47.21 20.94
N THR A 40 -4.04 -47.49 19.87
CA THR A 40 -5.50 -47.44 19.84
C THR A 40 -6.11 -48.65 19.14
N GLY A 41 -7.42 -48.82 19.26
CA GLY A 41 -8.13 -50.01 18.80
C GLY A 41 -9.25 -50.40 19.75
N GLU A 42 -10.01 -51.40 19.34
CA GLU A 42 -11.22 -51.83 20.06
C GLU A 42 -10.92 -52.35 21.48
N THR A 43 -11.93 -52.29 22.34
CA THR A 43 -11.89 -52.98 23.63
C THR A 43 -11.63 -54.47 23.37
N SER A 44 -10.73 -55.07 24.15
CA SER A 44 -10.33 -56.49 24.01
C SER A 44 -9.57 -56.87 22.74
N SER A 45 -9.06 -55.89 21.96
CA SER A 45 -8.15 -56.16 20.82
C SER A 45 -6.73 -56.57 21.24
N GLY A 46 -6.40 -56.43 22.52
CA GLY A 46 -5.10 -56.84 23.08
C GLY A 46 -4.04 -55.73 23.13
N LYS A 47 -4.44 -54.45 23.01
CA LYS A 47 -3.55 -53.28 23.16
C LYS A 47 -2.59 -53.37 24.35
N SER A 48 -3.12 -53.49 25.57
CA SER A 48 -2.29 -53.54 26.78
C SER A 48 -1.40 -54.78 26.84
N THR A 49 -1.80 -55.90 26.22
CA THR A 49 -0.94 -57.09 26.07
C THR A 49 0.22 -56.83 25.09
N MET A 50 -0.06 -56.23 23.94
CA MET A 50 0.95 -55.81 22.97
C MET A 50 1.92 -54.79 23.57
N ILE A 51 1.42 -53.82 24.35
CA ILE A 51 2.26 -52.84 25.05
C ILE A 51 3.17 -53.53 26.06
N ASN A 52 2.64 -54.46 26.86
CA ASN A 52 3.44 -55.23 27.81
C ASN A 52 4.56 -56.02 27.13
N LEU A 53 4.28 -56.59 25.94
CA LEU A 53 5.29 -57.23 25.10
C LEU A 53 6.33 -56.22 24.62
N LEU A 54 5.89 -55.06 24.13
CA LEU A 54 6.74 -53.98 23.60
C LEU A 54 7.71 -53.39 24.64
N ILE A 55 7.25 -53.24 25.88
CA ILE A 55 8.08 -52.72 26.99
C ILE A 55 8.89 -53.83 27.70
N GLY A 56 8.73 -55.09 27.29
CA GLY A 56 9.43 -56.23 27.89
C GLY A 56 8.98 -56.57 29.32
N GLY A 57 7.74 -56.22 29.71
CA GLY A 57 7.27 -56.40 31.09
C GLY A 57 5.76 -56.35 31.25
N LYS A 58 5.21 -57.15 32.18
CA LYS A 58 3.76 -57.22 32.46
C LYS A 58 3.31 -56.11 33.42
N VAL A 59 3.15 -54.89 32.91
CA VAL A 59 2.84 -53.69 33.70
C VAL A 59 1.37 -53.32 33.65
N LEU A 60 0.82 -53.18 32.44
CA LEU A 60 -0.57 -52.80 32.23
C LEU A 60 -1.53 -53.98 32.53
N PRO A 61 -2.76 -53.70 33.01
CA PRO A 61 -3.78 -54.73 33.19
C PRO A 61 -4.20 -55.32 31.83
N THR A 62 -4.39 -56.65 31.77
CA THR A 62 -4.73 -57.37 30.53
C THR A 62 -6.07 -58.14 30.59
N LYS A 63 -6.85 -58.01 31.68
CA LYS A 63 -8.13 -58.72 31.83
C LYS A 63 -9.26 -57.95 31.12
N ILE A 64 -10.24 -58.70 30.61
CA ILE A 64 -11.33 -58.27 29.69
C ILE A 64 -12.40 -57.40 30.37
N THR A 65 -12.43 -57.31 31.70
CA THR A 65 -13.31 -56.37 32.40
C THR A 65 -12.95 -54.95 31.99
N ALA A 66 -13.76 -54.39 31.10
CA ALA A 66 -13.64 -53.02 30.59
C ALA A 66 -13.43 -52.04 31.73
N SER A 67 -12.51 -51.09 31.52
CA SER A 67 -12.39 -49.76 32.16
C SER A 67 -10.95 -49.41 32.56
N THR A 68 -10.09 -49.14 31.58
CA THR A 68 -9.09 -48.09 31.80
C THR A 68 -9.85 -46.77 31.82
N THR A 69 -10.29 -46.33 33.01
CA THR A 69 -10.94 -45.01 33.19
C THR A 69 -9.95 -43.86 33.08
N LYS A 70 -8.65 -44.18 32.99
CA LYS A 70 -7.53 -43.24 32.93
C LYS A 70 -6.66 -43.54 31.72
N LEU A 71 -6.07 -42.48 31.17
CA LEU A 71 -5.12 -42.57 30.07
C LEU A 71 -3.73 -42.89 30.65
N CYS A 72 -3.20 -44.06 30.31
CA CYS A 72 -1.91 -44.52 30.82
C CYS A 72 -0.79 -44.07 29.87
N ARG A 73 0.24 -43.41 30.42
CA ARG A 73 1.39 -42.91 29.66
C ARG A 73 2.65 -43.55 30.19
N ILE A 74 3.33 -44.32 29.36
CA ILE A 74 4.57 -44.98 29.73
C ILE A 74 5.74 -44.11 29.25
N ARG A 75 6.63 -43.77 30.18
CA ARG A 75 7.75 -42.86 29.98
C ARG A 75 9.05 -43.55 30.34
N ASN A 76 10.10 -43.30 29.55
CA ASN A 76 11.43 -43.82 29.89
C ASN A 76 12.00 -43.07 31.12
N ASN A 77 12.44 -43.82 32.12
CA ASN A 77 13.10 -43.27 33.31
C ASN A 77 14.00 -44.33 33.96
N LYS A 78 15.07 -43.92 34.64
CA LYS A 78 15.94 -44.86 35.37
C LYS A 78 15.24 -45.49 36.59
N ALA A 79 14.24 -44.83 37.17
CA ALA A 79 13.53 -45.28 38.36
C ALA A 79 12.09 -45.73 38.03
N TYR A 80 11.58 -46.70 38.80
CA TYR A 80 10.19 -47.14 38.76
C TYR A 80 9.31 -46.17 39.56
N THR A 81 8.57 -45.31 38.86
CA THR A 81 7.70 -44.30 39.48
C THR A 81 6.33 -44.27 38.80
N ILE A 82 5.27 -44.09 39.58
CA ILE A 82 3.94 -43.79 39.08
C ILE A 82 3.55 -42.38 39.50
N LEU A 83 3.02 -41.57 38.59
CA LEU A 83 2.41 -40.27 38.89
C LEU A 83 0.95 -40.28 38.46
N SER A 84 0.07 -39.85 39.35
CA SER A 84 -1.33 -39.56 39.03
C SER A 84 -1.47 -38.07 38.72
N ARG A 85 -2.17 -37.71 37.64
CA ARG A 85 -2.41 -36.31 37.28
C ARG A 85 -3.87 -36.03 36.93
N ASN A 86 -4.28 -34.79 37.16
CA ASN A 86 -5.57 -34.28 36.72
C ASN A 86 -5.55 -33.80 35.25
N LYS A 87 -6.68 -33.29 34.76
CA LYS A 87 -6.83 -32.76 33.39
C LYS A 87 -5.89 -31.58 33.07
N LYS A 88 -5.43 -30.83 34.08
CA LYS A 88 -4.50 -29.71 33.94
C LYS A 88 -3.03 -30.13 33.97
N GLU A 89 -2.73 -31.43 33.94
CA GLU A 89 -1.37 -32.00 34.06
C GLU A 89 -0.71 -31.78 35.44
N GLU A 90 -1.49 -31.36 36.45
CA GLU A 90 -0.98 -31.18 37.82
C GLU A 90 -0.80 -32.55 38.49
N ILE A 91 0.32 -32.74 39.17
CA ILE A 91 0.63 -33.98 39.89
C ILE A 91 -0.22 -34.03 41.16
N LEU A 92 -1.03 -35.07 41.27
CA LEU A 92 -1.86 -35.33 42.45
C LEU A 92 -1.12 -36.23 43.44
N GLN A 93 -0.53 -37.32 42.96
CA GLN A 93 0.14 -38.33 43.80
C GLN A 93 1.33 -38.94 43.07
N THR A 94 2.35 -39.32 43.84
CA THR A 94 3.59 -39.95 43.36
C THR A 94 3.88 -41.22 44.16
N TRP A 95 4.19 -42.32 43.47
CA TRP A 95 4.62 -43.57 44.10
C TRP A 95 5.94 -44.02 43.50
N ARG A 96 6.90 -44.43 44.34
CA ARG A 96 8.19 -44.98 43.91
C ARG A 96 8.29 -46.45 44.31
N PHE A 97 8.95 -47.24 43.48
CA PHE A 97 9.09 -48.67 43.65
C PHE A 97 10.55 -49.10 43.46
N GLU A 98 10.95 -50.15 44.16
CA GLU A 98 12.27 -50.78 44.01
C GLU A 98 12.33 -51.64 42.76
N ASP A 99 11.20 -52.26 42.39
CA ASP A 99 11.12 -53.24 41.32
C ASP A 99 9.81 -53.14 40.51
N LEU A 100 9.84 -53.73 39.32
CA LEU A 100 8.75 -53.77 38.35
C LEU A 100 7.50 -54.51 38.87
N ASN A 101 7.67 -55.54 39.70
CA ASN A 101 6.58 -56.39 40.17
C ASN A 101 5.68 -55.64 41.17
N LYS A 102 6.28 -54.91 42.11
CA LYS A 102 5.56 -54.04 43.06
C LYS A 102 4.83 -52.92 42.31
N MET A 103 5.50 -52.30 41.32
CA MET A 103 4.88 -51.26 40.49
C MET A 103 3.68 -51.81 39.71
N SER A 104 3.82 -52.94 39.02
CA SER A 104 2.74 -53.58 38.23
C SER A 104 1.49 -53.87 39.06
N LYS A 105 1.65 -54.35 40.30
CA LYS A 105 0.53 -54.55 41.22
C LYS A 105 -0.21 -53.24 41.50
N LYS A 106 0.52 -52.15 41.74
CA LYS A 106 -0.08 -50.83 42.00
C LYS A 106 -0.73 -50.23 40.76
N VAL A 107 -0.11 -50.35 39.57
CA VAL A 107 -0.68 -49.89 38.29
C VAL A 107 -2.05 -50.52 38.06
N LYS A 108 -2.20 -51.84 38.25
CA LYS A 108 -3.47 -52.56 38.06
C LYS A 108 -4.59 -52.01 38.95
N VAL A 109 -4.26 -51.67 40.19
CA VAL A 109 -5.22 -51.05 41.13
C VAL A 109 -5.59 -49.64 40.66
N LEU A 110 -4.59 -48.79 40.38
CA LEU A 110 -4.79 -47.38 40.05
C LEU A 110 -5.50 -47.15 38.71
N ALA A 111 -5.20 -47.99 37.71
CA ALA A 111 -5.80 -47.92 36.38
C ALA A 111 -7.28 -48.35 36.37
N SER A 112 -7.68 -49.21 37.32
CA SER A 112 -9.06 -49.71 37.46
C SER A 112 -9.89 -48.89 38.46
N THR A 113 -9.29 -47.93 39.16
CA THR A 113 -9.98 -47.13 40.18
C THR A 113 -10.71 -45.94 39.53
N LYS A 114 -12.01 -45.85 39.75
CA LYS A 114 -12.83 -44.67 39.41
C LYS A 114 -12.64 -43.57 40.46
N ASP A 115 -11.52 -42.86 40.40
CA ASP A 115 -11.29 -41.63 41.18
C ASP A 115 -11.61 -40.43 40.29
N SER A 116 -12.50 -39.55 40.75
CA SER A 116 -13.02 -38.39 40.02
C SER A 116 -11.97 -37.31 39.70
N GLY A 117 -10.83 -37.29 40.39
CA GLY A 117 -9.81 -36.25 40.24
C GLY A 117 -8.69 -36.59 39.25
N SER A 118 -8.38 -37.87 39.04
CA SER A 118 -7.22 -38.31 38.26
C SER A 118 -7.60 -38.84 36.88
N LEU A 119 -7.00 -38.25 35.84
CA LEU A 119 -7.25 -38.53 34.43
C LEU A 119 -6.07 -39.27 33.78
N TYR A 120 -4.84 -38.94 34.18
CA TYR A 120 -3.63 -39.52 33.62
C TYR A 120 -2.89 -40.36 34.66
N LEU A 121 -2.28 -41.44 34.19
CA LEU A 121 -1.37 -42.26 34.96
C LEU A 121 -0.02 -42.34 34.22
N ASP A 122 0.98 -41.58 34.69
CA ASP A 122 2.34 -41.68 34.17
C ASP A 122 3.06 -42.84 34.83
N ILE A 123 3.49 -43.80 34.02
CA ILE A 123 4.26 -44.97 34.43
C ILE A 123 5.67 -44.77 33.93
N MET A 124 6.59 -44.47 34.85
CA MET A 124 7.98 -44.18 34.55
C MET A 124 8.82 -45.41 34.87
N MET A 125 9.54 -45.93 33.88
CA MET A 125 10.39 -47.11 34.03
C MET A 125 11.48 -47.16 32.94
N PRO A 126 12.54 -47.96 33.09
CA PRO A 126 13.54 -48.09 32.04
C PRO A 126 12.93 -48.72 30.79
N LEU A 127 13.06 -48.06 29.63
CA LEU A 127 12.56 -48.53 28.34
C LEU A 127 13.67 -48.51 27.30
N SER A 128 13.81 -49.61 26.55
CA SER A 128 14.77 -49.76 25.45
C SER A 128 14.21 -49.28 24.10
N ILE A 129 12.89 -49.33 23.93
CA ILE A 129 12.25 -48.98 22.65
C ILE A 129 12.05 -47.47 22.46
N VAL A 130 11.91 -46.72 23.55
CA VAL A 130 11.66 -45.28 23.51
C VAL A 130 12.71 -44.54 24.35
N GLN A 131 13.28 -43.49 23.77
CA GLN A 131 14.25 -42.60 24.44
C GLN A 131 13.80 -41.13 24.34
N GLY A 132 14.49 -40.26 25.09
CA GLY A 132 14.13 -38.84 25.15
C GLY A 132 12.72 -38.62 25.71
N ASN A 133 11.96 -37.75 25.05
CA ASN A 133 10.60 -37.39 25.45
C ASN A 133 9.52 -38.24 24.76
N VAL A 134 9.89 -39.38 24.17
CA VAL A 134 8.93 -40.28 23.54
C VAL A 134 8.12 -41.01 24.61
N ILE A 135 6.80 -40.99 24.47
CA ILE A 135 5.88 -41.62 25.42
C ILE A 135 4.97 -42.62 24.71
N ILE A 136 4.67 -43.74 25.35
CA ILE A 136 3.68 -44.70 24.85
C ILE A 136 2.35 -44.39 25.53
N VAL A 137 1.33 -44.11 24.74
CA VAL A 137 -0.01 -43.77 25.23
C VAL A 137 -0.95 -44.95 24.99
N ASP A 138 -1.38 -45.60 26.07
CA ASP A 138 -2.46 -46.58 26.01
C ASP A 138 -3.81 -45.85 26.10
N THR A 139 -4.55 -45.86 25.00
CA THR A 139 -5.88 -45.25 24.94
C THR A 139 -6.96 -46.27 25.35
N PRO A 140 -7.95 -45.87 26.14
CA PRO A 140 -9.12 -46.71 26.37
C PRO A 140 -9.81 -47.12 25.06
N GLY A 141 -10.50 -48.26 25.05
CA GLY A 141 -11.21 -48.72 23.85
C GLY A 141 -12.36 -47.77 23.47
N ILE A 142 -12.52 -47.51 22.17
CA ILE A 142 -13.39 -46.48 21.58
C ILE A 142 -14.90 -46.86 21.65
N SER A 143 -15.32 -47.74 22.56
CA SER A 143 -16.62 -48.41 22.49
C SER A 143 -17.76 -47.80 23.31
N ASP A 144 -17.52 -46.82 24.18
CA ASP A 144 -18.54 -46.43 25.17
C ASP A 144 -18.94 -44.95 25.02
N GLU A 145 -20.25 -44.67 24.96
CA GLU A 145 -20.83 -43.31 24.94
C GLU A 145 -20.42 -42.46 26.16
N GLU A 146 -20.03 -43.11 27.27
CA GLU A 146 -19.45 -42.47 28.47
C GLU A 146 -18.03 -41.91 28.26
N GLN A 147 -17.39 -42.14 27.10
CA GLN A 147 -15.98 -41.83 26.86
C GLN A 147 -15.71 -40.72 25.83
N GLU A 148 -16.71 -39.88 25.50
CA GLU A 148 -16.49 -38.74 24.59
C GLU A 148 -15.39 -37.78 25.09
N ASN A 149 -15.31 -37.60 26.41
CA ASN A 149 -14.22 -36.87 27.06
C ASN A 149 -12.84 -37.51 26.79
N VAL A 150 -12.73 -38.84 26.89
CA VAL A 150 -11.47 -39.57 26.67
C VAL A 150 -11.11 -39.63 25.19
N ALA A 151 -12.09 -39.76 24.31
CA ALA A 151 -11.90 -39.65 22.87
C ALA A 151 -11.37 -38.27 22.46
N SER A 152 -11.86 -37.19 23.08
CA SER A 152 -11.33 -35.83 22.84
C SER A 152 -9.86 -35.71 23.27
N ILE A 153 -9.48 -36.32 24.38
CA ILE A 153 -8.09 -36.31 24.88
C ILE A 153 -7.18 -37.17 23.99
N MET A 154 -7.64 -38.34 23.57
CA MET A 154 -6.94 -39.18 22.60
C MET A 154 -6.65 -38.39 21.31
N MET A 155 -7.62 -37.61 20.83
CA MET A 155 -7.43 -36.79 19.64
C MET A 155 -6.32 -35.74 19.81
N ASP A 156 -6.13 -35.19 21.00
CA ASP A 156 -5.02 -34.26 21.25
C ASP A 156 -3.65 -34.94 21.16
N TYR A 157 -3.53 -36.20 21.57
CA TYR A 157 -2.30 -36.98 21.37
C TYR A 157 -2.08 -37.36 19.91
N LEU A 158 -3.14 -37.71 19.18
CA LEU A 158 -3.07 -38.07 17.77
C LEU A 158 -2.54 -36.93 16.90
N LYS A 159 -2.96 -35.69 17.14
CA LYS A 159 -2.51 -34.50 16.39
C LYS A 159 -1.00 -34.40 16.26
N ASN A 160 -0.27 -34.83 17.28
CA ASN A 160 1.18 -34.73 17.34
C ASN A 160 1.88 -36.07 17.58
N ALA A 161 1.25 -37.18 17.21
CA ALA A 161 1.82 -38.50 17.35
C ALA A 161 3.01 -38.70 16.42
N LEU A 162 4.08 -39.30 16.96
CA LEU A 162 5.19 -39.82 16.17
C LEU A 162 4.78 -41.09 15.41
N ALA A 163 3.90 -41.89 16.01
CA ALA A 163 3.34 -43.09 15.40
C ALA A 163 1.96 -43.34 15.98
N VAL A 164 1.07 -43.86 15.15
CA VAL A 164 -0.25 -44.34 15.58
C VAL A 164 -0.31 -45.82 15.27
N VAL A 165 -0.51 -46.64 16.30
CA VAL A 165 -0.64 -48.08 16.16
C VAL A 165 -2.10 -48.46 16.40
N PHE A 166 -2.77 -48.93 15.36
CA PHE A 166 -4.14 -49.42 15.42
C PHE A 166 -4.15 -50.95 15.58
N VAL A 167 -4.63 -51.43 16.73
CA VAL A 167 -4.68 -52.85 17.07
C VAL A 167 -6.07 -53.41 16.80
N ALA A 168 -6.18 -54.27 15.80
CA ALA A 168 -7.40 -54.97 15.42
C ALA A 168 -7.39 -56.41 15.97
N ASN A 169 -8.57 -56.92 16.35
CA ASN A 169 -8.73 -58.32 16.74
C ASN A 169 -9.17 -59.15 15.52
N VAL A 170 -8.36 -60.09 15.06
CA VAL A 170 -8.75 -60.95 13.92
C VAL A 170 -9.82 -61.98 14.29
N ALA A 171 -9.95 -62.31 15.58
CA ALA A 171 -10.91 -63.31 16.07
C ALA A 171 -12.37 -62.82 16.14
N ASN A 172 -12.66 -61.55 15.84
CA ASN A 172 -14.03 -61.03 15.84
C ASN A 172 -14.74 -61.43 14.52
N ALA A 173 -15.95 -62.00 14.60
CA ALA A 173 -16.76 -62.37 13.44
C ALA A 173 -16.94 -61.17 12.49
N GLY A 174 -16.37 -61.24 11.29
CA GLY A 174 -16.42 -60.17 10.28
C GLY A 174 -15.15 -59.32 10.12
N GLY A 175 -14.11 -59.54 10.92
CA GLY A 175 -12.82 -58.86 10.77
C GLY A 175 -12.81 -57.42 11.30
N ILE A 176 -12.05 -56.55 10.62
CA ILE A 176 -11.84 -55.14 10.98
C ILE A 176 -13.17 -54.37 11.05
N GLN A 177 -13.51 -53.77 12.20
CA GLN A 177 -14.72 -52.93 12.34
C GLN A 177 -14.59 -51.61 11.54
N SER A 178 -15.11 -51.63 10.33
CA SER A 178 -15.03 -50.53 9.36
C SER A 178 -15.73 -49.26 9.81
N ASP A 179 -16.81 -49.36 10.58
CA ASP A 179 -17.57 -48.23 11.14
C ASP A 179 -16.74 -47.41 12.14
N ARG A 180 -16.00 -48.08 13.04
CA ARG A 180 -15.16 -47.41 14.05
C ARG A 180 -13.93 -46.77 13.44
N LEU A 181 -13.28 -47.45 12.51
CA LEU A 181 -12.19 -46.85 11.72
C LEU A 181 -12.68 -45.66 10.91
N CYS A 182 -13.87 -45.74 10.30
CA CYS A 182 -14.47 -44.62 9.59
C CYS A 182 -14.69 -43.41 10.51
N ARG A 183 -15.14 -43.60 11.75
CA ARG A 183 -15.30 -42.50 12.73
C ARG A 183 -13.97 -41.83 13.08
N ILE A 184 -12.93 -42.63 13.38
CA ILE A 184 -11.61 -42.11 13.75
C ILE A 184 -10.98 -41.38 12.57
N THR A 185 -11.01 -41.98 11.38
CA THR A 185 -10.45 -41.39 10.15
C THR A 185 -11.19 -40.11 9.75
N THR A 186 -12.52 -40.09 9.81
CA THR A 186 -13.31 -38.89 9.52
C THR A 186 -13.01 -37.76 10.50
N LYS A 187 -12.92 -38.09 11.80
CA LYS A 187 -12.61 -37.09 12.83
C LYS A 187 -11.16 -36.60 12.72
N LEU A 188 -10.20 -37.48 12.43
CA LEU A 188 -8.81 -37.12 12.14
C LEU A 188 -8.71 -36.20 10.93
N ARG A 189 -9.38 -36.54 9.81
CA ARG A 189 -9.41 -35.71 8.60
C ARG A 189 -9.98 -34.32 8.90
N SER A 190 -11.09 -34.25 9.65
CA SER A 190 -11.65 -32.96 10.09
C SER A 190 -10.70 -32.16 10.98
N LEU A 191 -9.92 -32.82 11.85
CA LEU A 191 -8.90 -32.15 12.67
C LEU A 191 -7.70 -31.70 11.83
N MET A 192 -7.28 -32.47 10.83
CA MET A 192 -6.22 -32.09 9.89
C MET A 192 -6.61 -30.86 9.05
N GLU A 193 -7.90 -30.68 8.74
CA GLU A 193 -8.41 -29.52 8.01
C GLU A 193 -8.54 -28.27 8.90
N LYS A 194 -8.94 -28.44 10.17
CA LYS A 194 -9.31 -27.33 11.06
C LYS A 194 -8.22 -26.91 12.03
N GLU A 195 -7.29 -27.80 12.35
CA GLU A 195 -6.27 -27.60 13.36
C GLU A 195 -4.88 -27.93 12.82
N MET A 196 -3.86 -27.51 13.59
CA MET A 196 -2.49 -27.85 13.27
C MET A 196 -2.21 -29.31 13.65
N CYS A 197 -2.15 -30.19 12.66
CA CYS A 197 -1.83 -31.60 12.82
C CYS A 197 -0.42 -31.87 12.28
N CYS A 198 0.45 -32.46 13.10
CA CYS A 198 1.77 -32.95 12.69
C CYS A 198 1.73 -34.43 12.30
N PHE A 199 0.60 -35.12 12.47
CA PHE A 199 0.44 -36.52 12.12
C PHE A 199 0.24 -36.69 10.60
N ASN A 200 0.90 -37.70 10.02
CA ASN A 200 0.66 -38.13 8.64
C ASN A 200 0.02 -39.52 8.66
N ALA A 201 -1.03 -39.69 7.86
CA ALA A 201 -1.74 -40.96 7.73
C ALA A 201 -0.83 -42.15 7.35
N GLU A 202 0.15 -41.92 6.47
CA GLU A 202 1.13 -42.91 6.03
C GLU A 202 1.94 -43.53 7.18
N ASP A 203 2.09 -42.80 8.30
CA ASP A 203 2.84 -43.23 9.48
C ASP A 203 1.99 -44.09 10.44
N THR A 204 0.78 -44.46 10.04
CA THR A 204 -0.10 -45.35 10.81
C THR A 204 0.33 -46.80 10.63
N ILE A 205 0.41 -47.54 11.73
CA ILE A 205 0.72 -48.97 11.75
C ILE A 205 -0.53 -49.74 12.16
N PHE A 206 -0.96 -50.69 11.34
CA PHE A 206 -2.05 -51.60 11.66
C PHE A 206 -1.48 -52.91 12.16
N VAL A 207 -1.93 -53.36 13.33
CA VAL A 207 -1.55 -54.63 13.93
C VAL A 207 -2.78 -55.53 14.01
N LEU A 208 -2.78 -56.57 13.19
CA LEU A 208 -3.76 -57.65 13.19
C LEU A 208 -3.37 -58.64 14.29
N ASN A 209 -3.88 -58.39 15.50
CA ASN A 209 -3.52 -59.14 16.69
C ASN A 209 -4.41 -60.38 16.89
N LYS A 210 -3.90 -61.35 17.66
CA LYS A 210 -4.46 -62.70 17.85
C LYS A 210 -4.39 -63.54 16.57
N TRP A 211 -3.34 -63.34 15.77
CA TRP A 211 -3.11 -64.11 14.55
C TRP A 211 -3.08 -65.63 14.79
N ASP A 212 -2.75 -66.04 16.02
CA ASP A 212 -2.76 -67.42 16.47
C ASP A 212 -4.15 -68.08 16.54
N THR A 213 -5.24 -67.33 16.36
CA THR A 213 -6.60 -67.89 16.38
C THR A 213 -7.09 -68.38 15.02
N ILE A 214 -6.38 -68.08 13.93
CA ILE A 214 -6.70 -68.59 12.60
C ILE A 214 -5.97 -69.93 12.46
N GLU A 215 -6.72 -71.03 12.34
CA GLU A 215 -6.16 -72.38 12.35
C GLU A 215 -5.68 -72.82 10.95
N ASP A 216 -6.37 -72.39 9.89
CA ASP A 216 -6.06 -72.74 8.50
C ASP A 216 -5.09 -71.74 7.85
N ASP A 217 -4.02 -72.24 7.25
CA ASP A 217 -3.00 -71.42 6.58
C ASP A 217 -3.49 -70.80 5.26
N GLU A 218 -4.41 -71.45 4.53
CA GLU A 218 -5.03 -70.86 3.32
C GLU A 218 -5.95 -69.69 3.72
N GLU A 219 -6.72 -69.87 4.80
CA GLU A 219 -7.58 -68.82 5.37
C GLU A 219 -6.76 -67.62 5.87
N LYS A 220 -5.56 -67.85 6.43
CA LYS A 220 -4.66 -66.78 6.89
C LYS A 220 -4.26 -65.84 5.76
N ASP A 221 -3.87 -66.37 4.61
CA ASP A 221 -3.40 -65.55 3.49
C ASP A 221 -4.56 -64.82 2.80
N GLU A 222 -5.70 -65.49 2.59
CA GLU A 222 -6.91 -64.86 2.06
C GLU A 222 -7.40 -63.74 2.99
N PHE A 223 -7.43 -63.99 4.31
CA PHE A 223 -7.81 -62.99 5.29
C PHE A 223 -6.87 -61.79 5.28
N PHE A 224 -5.56 -62.02 5.17
CA PHE A 224 -4.57 -60.95 5.18
C PHE A 224 -4.74 -60.01 3.97
N GLU A 225 -4.90 -60.56 2.77
CA GLU A 225 -5.10 -59.78 1.54
C GLU A 225 -6.47 -59.07 1.53
N SER A 226 -7.51 -59.72 2.06
CA SER A 226 -8.81 -59.09 2.29
C SER A 226 -8.72 -57.93 3.27
N ALA A 227 -7.99 -58.10 4.38
CA ALA A 227 -7.79 -57.07 5.40
C ALA A 227 -7.02 -55.86 4.85
N LYS A 228 -5.93 -56.10 4.11
CA LYS A 228 -5.18 -55.06 3.41
C LYS A 228 -6.05 -54.26 2.46
N THR A 229 -6.78 -54.95 1.58
CA THR A 229 -7.68 -54.33 0.59
C THR A 229 -8.72 -53.45 1.29
N LYS A 230 -9.35 -53.95 2.36
CA LYS A 230 -10.33 -53.18 3.14
C LYS A 230 -9.70 -51.94 3.80
N LEU A 231 -8.55 -52.07 4.44
CA LEU A 231 -7.86 -50.96 5.10
C LEU A 231 -7.44 -49.87 4.11
N CYS A 232 -6.80 -50.26 3.00
CA CYS A 232 -6.38 -49.32 1.95
C CYS A 232 -7.58 -48.68 1.24
N THR A 233 -8.73 -49.35 1.17
CA THR A 233 -9.97 -48.75 0.64
C THR A 233 -10.55 -47.71 1.60
N LEU A 234 -10.57 -48.01 2.90
CA LEU A 234 -11.09 -47.10 3.93
C LEU A 234 -10.17 -45.88 4.15
N TRP A 235 -8.87 -46.07 4.04
CA TRP A 235 -7.86 -45.05 4.29
C TRP A 235 -6.70 -45.19 3.30
N LYS A 236 -6.85 -44.50 2.16
CA LYS A 236 -6.01 -44.63 0.97
C LYS A 236 -4.55 -44.24 1.17
N GLU A 237 -4.31 -43.37 2.15
CA GLU A 237 -3.00 -42.83 2.49
C GLU A 237 -2.16 -43.77 3.37
N ILE A 238 -2.64 -44.95 3.76
CA ILE A 238 -1.85 -45.92 4.54
C ILE A 238 -0.83 -46.62 3.63
N ASP A 239 0.40 -46.79 4.13
CA ASP A 239 1.37 -47.70 3.52
C ASP A 239 1.01 -49.16 3.86
N GLU A 240 0.74 -49.98 2.84
CA GLU A 240 0.41 -51.40 2.98
C GLU A 240 1.48 -52.17 3.78
N LYS A 241 2.75 -51.73 3.72
CA LYS A 241 3.86 -52.32 4.49
C LYS A 241 3.72 -52.12 6.00
N HIS A 242 2.86 -51.20 6.43
CA HIS A 242 2.57 -50.95 7.84
C HIS A 242 1.39 -51.79 8.35
N ILE A 243 0.86 -52.73 7.56
CA ILE A 243 -0.18 -53.70 7.98
C ILE A 243 0.51 -55.01 8.38
N LEU A 244 0.50 -55.32 9.68
CA LEU A 244 1.34 -56.36 10.28
C LEU A 244 0.52 -57.37 11.08
N LYS A 245 1.02 -58.61 11.12
CA LYS A 245 0.44 -59.74 11.86
C LYS A 245 1.06 -59.79 13.26
N LEU A 246 0.29 -60.14 14.30
CA LEU A 246 0.84 -60.33 15.64
C LEU A 246 0.04 -61.35 16.47
N ALA A 247 0.75 -62.16 17.26
CA ALA A 247 0.17 -63.06 18.26
C ALA A 247 0.70 -62.69 19.66
N ALA A 248 0.31 -61.52 20.18
CA ALA A 248 0.97 -60.91 21.35
C ALA A 248 0.99 -61.80 22.62
N VAL A 249 0.02 -62.70 22.79
CA VAL A 249 -0.05 -63.64 23.93
C VAL A 249 0.89 -64.83 23.74
N LYS A 250 1.14 -65.23 22.49
CA LYS A 250 1.97 -66.38 22.14
C LYS A 250 3.42 -65.96 21.89
N THR A 251 3.74 -64.71 21.57
CA THR A 251 5.14 -64.26 21.45
C THR A 251 5.86 -64.33 22.82
N PRO A 252 7.11 -64.88 22.92
CA PRO A 252 7.96 -65.43 21.86
C PRO A 252 7.98 -66.98 21.80
N LYS A 253 6.86 -67.67 22.10
CA LYS A 253 6.79 -69.14 22.20
C LYS A 253 7.22 -69.89 20.92
N THR A 254 7.10 -69.27 19.75
CA THR A 254 7.55 -69.81 18.46
C THR A 254 8.42 -68.77 17.76
N GLU A 255 9.34 -69.23 16.91
CA GLU A 255 10.19 -68.33 16.12
C GLU A 255 9.36 -67.50 15.12
N GLU A 256 8.26 -68.06 14.61
CA GLU A 256 7.31 -67.36 13.76
C GLU A 256 6.68 -66.14 14.47
N TYR A 257 6.11 -66.33 15.67
CA TYR A 257 5.48 -65.23 16.41
C TYR A 257 6.48 -64.22 16.94
N LYS A 258 7.73 -64.63 17.11
CA LYS A 258 8.85 -63.73 17.40
C LYS A 258 9.22 -62.90 16.18
N ALA A 259 9.36 -63.50 15.00
CA ALA A 259 9.60 -62.78 13.75
C ALA A 259 8.51 -61.74 13.44
N MET A 260 7.24 -62.09 13.65
CA MET A 260 6.12 -61.14 13.54
C MET A 260 6.27 -59.91 14.46
N PHE A 261 6.72 -60.14 15.70
CA PHE A 261 6.96 -59.04 16.64
C PHE A 261 8.20 -58.23 16.27
N ASP A 262 9.27 -58.88 15.82
CA ASP A 262 10.50 -58.21 15.36
C ASP A 262 10.23 -57.30 14.16
N ASP A 263 9.38 -57.74 13.22
CA ASP A 263 8.92 -56.91 12.09
C ASP A 263 8.12 -55.68 12.54
N PHE A 264 7.19 -55.87 13.48
CA PHE A 264 6.47 -54.77 14.12
C PHE A 264 7.39 -53.78 14.82
N GLU A 265 8.30 -54.26 15.66
CA GLU A 265 9.25 -53.42 16.38
C GLU A 265 10.15 -52.64 15.40
N LYS A 266 10.64 -53.30 14.34
CA LYS A 266 11.46 -52.69 13.29
C LYS A 266 10.73 -51.57 12.55
N ILE A 267 9.48 -51.79 12.17
CA ILE A 267 8.67 -50.77 11.48
C ILE A 267 8.36 -49.62 12.42
N LEU A 268 7.97 -49.89 13.67
CA LEU A 268 7.71 -48.86 14.67
C LEU A 268 8.95 -47.98 14.90
N ARG A 269 10.14 -48.58 15.04
CA ARG A 269 11.41 -47.83 15.17
C ARG A 269 11.70 -46.96 13.95
N LYS A 270 11.45 -47.45 12.74
CA LYS A 270 11.59 -46.67 11.50
C LYS A 270 10.65 -45.47 11.46
N VAL A 271 9.37 -45.65 11.83
CA VAL A 271 8.38 -44.56 11.86
C VAL A 271 8.75 -43.52 12.92
N ILE A 272 9.18 -43.95 14.12
CA ILE A 272 9.66 -43.05 15.17
C ILE A 272 10.84 -42.21 14.67
N ALA A 273 11.85 -42.84 14.05
CA ALA A 273 13.01 -42.16 13.52
C ALA A 273 12.67 -41.20 12.38
N LYS A 274 11.79 -41.61 11.45
CA LYS A 274 11.28 -40.75 10.36
C LYS A 274 10.62 -39.48 10.92
N ASN A 275 9.87 -39.62 12.00
CA ASN A 275 9.10 -38.55 12.62
C ASN A 275 9.84 -37.79 13.72
N GLU A 276 11.14 -38.03 13.89
CA GLU A 276 11.96 -37.28 14.83
C GLU A 276 11.95 -35.78 14.49
N ASN A 277 11.72 -34.97 15.52
CA ASN A 277 11.58 -33.51 15.44
C ASN A 277 10.48 -33.02 14.47
N LYS A 278 9.53 -33.88 14.07
CA LYS A 278 8.47 -33.52 13.10
C LYS A 278 7.63 -32.33 13.54
N ARG A 279 7.24 -32.28 14.82
CA ARG A 279 6.50 -31.12 15.39
C ARG A 279 7.29 -29.83 15.16
N THR A 280 8.56 -29.84 15.55
CA THR A 280 9.47 -28.69 15.39
C THR A 280 9.63 -28.29 13.92
N LYS A 281 9.86 -29.25 13.03
CA LYS A 281 9.97 -29.02 11.57
C LYS A 281 8.70 -28.37 11.01
N SER A 282 7.53 -28.88 11.36
CA SER A 282 6.23 -28.33 10.93
C SER A 282 6.02 -26.88 11.40
N HIS A 283 6.34 -26.57 12.67
CA HIS A 283 6.28 -25.19 13.16
C HIS A 283 7.29 -24.27 12.46
N PHE A 284 8.49 -24.79 12.21
CA PHE A 284 9.57 -24.06 11.57
C PHE A 284 9.22 -23.71 10.11
N GLU A 285 8.69 -24.68 9.35
CA GLU A 285 8.22 -24.47 7.97
C GLU A 285 7.11 -23.42 7.91
N TYR A 286 6.13 -23.50 8.80
CA TYR A 286 5.08 -22.48 8.90
C TYR A 286 5.66 -21.08 9.21
N LEU A 287 6.56 -20.97 10.19
CA LEU A 287 7.17 -19.69 10.53
C LEU A 287 7.96 -19.10 9.36
N ASN A 288 8.70 -19.92 8.61
CA ASN A 288 9.40 -19.47 7.40
C ASN A 288 8.43 -18.99 6.33
N LEU A 289 7.35 -19.72 6.09
CA LEU A 289 6.33 -19.34 5.13
C LEU A 289 5.74 -17.98 5.47
N ILE A 290 5.34 -17.79 6.73
CA ILE A 290 4.75 -16.54 7.20
C ILE A 290 5.75 -15.38 7.18
N LEU A 291 6.96 -15.57 7.70
CA LEU A 291 7.98 -14.52 7.68
C LEU A 291 8.39 -14.16 6.27
N GLY A 292 8.48 -15.13 5.35
CA GLY A 292 8.75 -14.89 3.94
C GLY A 292 7.66 -14.05 3.27
N ARG A 293 6.38 -14.34 3.55
CA ARG A 293 5.25 -13.50 3.09
C ARG A 293 5.33 -12.08 3.65
N CYS A 294 5.54 -11.94 4.97
CA CYS A 294 5.71 -10.64 5.62
C CYS A 294 6.88 -9.85 5.02
N HIS A 295 8.01 -10.50 4.77
CA HIS A 295 9.21 -9.87 4.21
C HIS A 295 8.94 -9.34 2.81
N LYS A 296 8.37 -10.17 1.93
CA LYS A 296 8.02 -9.79 0.56
C LYS A 296 7.05 -8.60 0.54
N HIS A 297 6.02 -8.63 1.39
CA HIS A 297 5.03 -7.55 1.45
C HIS A 297 5.64 -6.26 2.01
N ALA A 298 6.39 -6.33 3.12
CA ALA A 298 7.05 -5.17 3.72
C ALA A 298 8.04 -4.52 2.73
N LEU A 299 8.82 -5.32 2.01
CA LEU A 299 9.73 -4.82 0.99
C LEU A 299 8.99 -4.12 -0.16
N SER A 300 7.91 -4.72 -0.65
CA SER A 300 7.10 -4.14 -1.73
C SER A 300 6.46 -2.80 -1.32
N GLN A 301 5.93 -2.71 -0.10
CA GLN A 301 5.33 -1.46 0.40
C GLN A 301 6.39 -0.40 0.65
N LEU A 302 7.56 -0.78 1.19
CA LEU A 302 8.68 0.14 1.38
C LEU A 302 9.17 0.72 0.04
N GLN A 303 9.26 -0.11 -1.01
CA GLN A 303 9.63 0.36 -2.34
C GLN A 303 8.62 1.35 -2.90
N ARG A 304 7.31 1.04 -2.83
CA ARG A 304 6.24 1.95 -3.26
C ARG A 304 6.30 3.29 -2.52
N ALA A 305 6.42 3.24 -1.19
CA ALA A 305 6.45 4.44 -0.37
C ALA A 305 7.66 5.34 -0.69
N LYS A 306 8.82 4.74 -0.97
CA LYS A 306 10.02 5.48 -1.42
C LYS A 306 9.83 6.12 -2.80
N THR A 307 9.21 5.43 -3.75
CA THR A 307 8.92 6.02 -5.07
C THR A 307 7.98 7.21 -4.94
N GLU A 308 6.92 7.10 -4.12
CA GLU A 308 6.02 8.22 -3.83
C GLU A 308 6.75 9.39 -3.15
N GLU A 309 7.67 9.11 -2.22
CA GLU A 309 8.52 10.14 -1.59
C GLU A 309 9.34 10.90 -2.64
N GLU A 310 10.04 10.19 -3.53
CA GLU A 310 10.84 10.77 -4.62
C GLU A 310 9.99 11.62 -5.59
N GLU A 311 8.76 11.21 -5.89
CA GLU A 311 7.84 11.99 -6.73
C GLU A 311 7.38 13.29 -6.05
N ILE A 312 7.13 13.25 -4.74
CA ILE A 312 6.79 14.44 -3.95
C ILE A 312 7.98 15.41 -3.90
N GLU A 313 9.20 14.90 -3.70
CA GLU A 313 10.43 15.71 -3.73
C GLU A 313 10.64 16.41 -5.08
N LYS A 314 10.50 15.69 -6.20
CA LYS A 314 10.55 16.27 -7.55
C LYS A 314 9.51 17.37 -7.75
N THR A 315 8.30 17.17 -7.22
CA THR A 315 7.23 18.17 -7.28
C THR A 315 7.60 19.42 -6.48
N LEU A 316 8.20 19.26 -5.29
CA LEU A 316 8.70 20.38 -4.48
C LEU A 316 9.82 21.15 -5.18
N GLU A 317 10.78 20.45 -5.79
CA GLU A 317 11.85 21.08 -6.57
C GLU A 317 11.30 21.91 -7.74
N SER A 318 10.31 21.37 -8.46
CA SER A 318 9.62 22.09 -9.53
C SER A 318 8.90 23.34 -9.02
N LEU A 319 8.18 23.24 -7.90
CA LEU A 319 7.47 24.39 -7.31
C LEU A 319 8.43 25.47 -6.80
N HIS A 320 9.52 25.09 -6.13
CA HIS A 320 10.55 26.04 -5.71
C HIS A 320 11.21 26.74 -6.91
N THR A 321 11.44 26.00 -8.00
CA THR A 321 11.96 26.57 -9.24
C THR A 321 10.99 27.58 -9.84
N GLU A 322 9.69 27.27 -9.86
CA GLU A 322 8.64 28.18 -10.35
C GLU A 322 8.52 29.44 -9.49
N ILE A 323 8.58 29.32 -8.15
CA ILE A 323 8.58 30.47 -7.23
C ILE A 323 9.83 31.35 -7.46
N LYS A 324 11.02 30.74 -7.59
CA LYS A 324 12.27 31.47 -7.84
C LYS A 324 12.23 32.21 -9.18
N GLN A 325 11.65 31.60 -10.21
CA GLN A 325 11.44 32.24 -11.50
C GLN A 325 10.48 33.44 -11.36
N LEU A 326 9.36 33.27 -10.65
CA LEU A 326 8.43 34.37 -10.38
C LEU A 326 9.08 35.52 -9.61
N ASP A 327 9.93 35.26 -8.62
CA ASP A 327 10.65 36.30 -7.89
C ASP A 327 11.59 37.11 -8.78
N LEU A 328 12.34 36.43 -9.64
CA LEU A 328 13.20 37.07 -10.65
C LEU A 328 12.37 37.90 -11.64
N LEU A 329 11.17 37.42 -12.01
CA LEU A 329 10.24 38.12 -12.89
C LEU A 329 9.69 39.39 -12.23
N VAL A 330 9.25 39.32 -10.98
CA VAL A 330 8.73 40.48 -10.24
C VAL A 330 9.79 41.57 -10.13
N GLN A 331 11.03 41.22 -9.78
CA GLN A 331 12.14 42.19 -9.69
C GLN A 331 12.43 42.85 -11.05
N LYS A 332 12.63 42.06 -12.11
CA LYS A 332 12.92 42.59 -13.45
C LYS A 332 11.76 43.42 -14.02
N ALA A 333 10.51 43.02 -13.78
CA ALA A 333 9.35 43.78 -14.23
C ALA A 333 9.25 45.13 -13.53
N GLN A 334 9.55 45.21 -12.23
CA GLN A 334 9.56 46.48 -11.50
C GLN A 334 10.62 47.45 -12.03
N ASP A 335 11.82 46.95 -12.34
CA ASP A 335 12.93 47.75 -12.85
C ASP A 335 12.73 48.16 -14.32
N GLY A 336 12.03 47.35 -15.11
CA GLY A 336 11.84 47.56 -16.55
C GLY A 336 10.70 48.51 -16.95
N ILE A 337 9.79 48.86 -16.03
CA ILE A 337 8.62 49.71 -16.34
C ILE A 337 8.99 51.05 -16.99
N PRO A 338 9.98 51.83 -16.48
CA PRO A 338 10.35 53.11 -17.08
C PRO A 338 10.88 52.96 -18.52
N ASN A 339 11.66 51.91 -18.77
CA ASN A 339 12.23 51.62 -20.10
C ASN A 339 11.15 51.16 -21.07
N LEU A 340 10.21 50.31 -20.61
CA LEU A 340 9.04 49.89 -21.38
C LEU A 340 8.21 51.09 -21.85
N ILE A 341 7.90 52.01 -20.94
CA ILE A 341 7.12 53.21 -21.26
C ILE A 341 7.88 54.06 -22.28
N THR A 342 9.17 54.29 -22.06
CA THR A 342 10.00 55.06 -23.00
C THR A 342 9.99 54.43 -24.39
N ARG A 343 10.20 53.12 -24.47
CA ARG A 343 10.22 52.36 -25.72
C ARG A 343 8.87 52.37 -26.42
N PHE A 344 7.79 52.19 -25.68
CA PHE A 344 6.43 52.28 -26.21
C PHE A 344 6.15 53.67 -26.79
N LEU A 345 6.51 54.73 -26.08
CA LEU A 345 6.31 56.10 -26.53
C LEU A 345 7.12 56.40 -27.80
N ASP A 346 8.36 55.92 -27.88
CA ASP A 346 9.21 56.11 -29.05
C ASP A 346 8.65 55.37 -30.26
N LEU A 347 8.29 54.09 -30.12
CA LEU A 347 7.70 53.29 -31.21
C LEU A 347 6.36 53.85 -31.68
N THR A 348 5.50 54.27 -30.74
CA THR A 348 4.19 54.85 -31.05
C THR A 348 4.35 56.17 -31.79
N SER A 349 5.27 57.02 -31.33
CA SER A 349 5.55 58.30 -31.98
C SER A 349 6.12 58.09 -33.37
N ASP A 350 7.02 57.13 -33.56
CA ASP A 350 7.61 56.78 -34.86
C ASP A 350 6.57 56.29 -35.87
N GLU A 351 5.73 55.34 -35.45
CA GLU A 351 4.71 54.77 -36.33
C GLU A 351 3.59 55.78 -36.64
N PHE A 352 3.20 56.61 -35.67
CA PHE A 352 2.19 57.65 -35.88
C PHE A 352 2.70 58.77 -36.79
N ASP A 353 3.94 59.22 -36.59
CA ASP A 353 4.58 60.23 -37.42
C ASP A 353 4.75 59.76 -38.88
N LYS A 354 4.99 58.46 -39.11
CA LYS A 354 4.93 57.85 -40.44
C LYS A 354 3.51 57.84 -41.01
N TYR A 355 2.51 57.49 -40.19
CA TYR A 355 1.12 57.48 -40.61
C TYR A 355 0.63 58.88 -41.02
N LEU A 356 0.92 59.92 -40.23
CA LEU A 356 0.57 61.31 -40.54
C LEU A 356 1.13 61.80 -41.88
N ARG A 357 2.26 61.24 -42.34
CA ARG A 357 2.89 61.57 -43.63
C ARG A 357 2.53 60.60 -44.76
N SER A 358 1.69 59.61 -44.49
CA SER A 358 1.26 58.62 -45.49
C SER A 358 0.16 59.16 -46.39
N ASP A 359 0.10 58.63 -47.61
CA ASP A 359 -1.00 58.90 -48.55
C ASP A 359 -2.34 58.39 -48.01
N ASP A 360 -2.31 57.33 -47.20
CA ASP A 360 -3.51 56.76 -46.57
C ASP A 360 -4.15 57.73 -45.58
N PHE A 361 -3.34 58.44 -44.79
CA PHE A 361 -3.84 59.48 -43.90
C PHE A 361 -4.41 60.66 -44.69
N GLN A 362 -3.74 61.09 -45.75
CA GLN A 362 -4.26 62.15 -46.62
C GLN A 362 -5.61 61.76 -47.22
N LYS A 363 -5.72 60.54 -47.78
CA LYS A 363 -7.00 60.01 -48.31
C LYS A 363 -8.07 59.96 -47.23
N ALA A 364 -7.77 59.41 -46.05
CA ALA A 364 -8.73 59.32 -44.95
C ALA A 364 -9.29 60.68 -44.51
N ILE A 365 -8.52 61.76 -44.65
CA ILE A 365 -8.95 63.13 -44.36
C ILE A 365 -9.70 63.75 -45.54
N PHE A 366 -9.13 63.76 -46.75
CA PHE A 366 -9.70 64.46 -47.91
C PHE A 366 -10.91 63.76 -48.52
N GLU A 367 -11.05 62.45 -48.34
CA GLU A 367 -12.19 61.68 -48.87
C GLU A 367 -13.38 61.62 -47.90
N ASN A 368 -13.23 62.15 -46.69
CA ASN A 368 -14.27 62.16 -45.66
C ASN A 368 -15.48 63.03 -46.05
N GLU A 369 -16.69 62.50 -45.90
CA GLU A 369 -17.94 63.20 -46.27
C GLU A 369 -18.11 64.54 -45.51
N ASP A 370 -17.67 64.61 -44.24
CA ASP A 370 -17.74 65.84 -43.44
C ASP A 370 -16.88 66.97 -44.05
N ILE A 371 -15.75 66.61 -44.67
CA ILE A 371 -14.83 67.52 -45.36
C ILE A 371 -15.35 67.87 -46.76
N LYS A 372 -15.88 66.89 -47.50
CA LYS A 372 -16.50 67.13 -48.82
C LYS A 372 -17.70 68.09 -48.74
N ALA A 373 -18.44 68.07 -47.64
CA ALA A 373 -19.58 68.94 -47.39
C ALA A 373 -19.24 70.27 -46.68
N CYS A 374 -17.95 70.60 -46.48
CA CYS A 374 -17.56 71.74 -45.66
C CYS A 374 -17.63 73.09 -46.40
N THR A 375 -17.96 74.15 -45.67
CA THR A 375 -17.96 75.54 -46.18
C THR A 375 -16.72 76.28 -45.69
N ARG A 376 -16.28 77.34 -46.38
CA ARG A 376 -15.06 78.10 -46.02
C ARG A 376 -14.98 78.52 -44.55
N LEU A 377 -16.11 78.78 -43.89
CA LEU A 377 -16.21 79.16 -42.47
C LEU A 377 -16.14 77.97 -41.50
N THR A 378 -16.41 76.75 -41.97
CA THR A 378 -16.47 75.52 -41.15
C THR A 378 -15.29 74.57 -41.39
N VAL A 379 -14.48 74.81 -42.44
CA VAL A 379 -13.28 74.03 -42.81
C VAL A 379 -12.41 73.70 -41.60
N LYS A 380 -12.01 74.70 -40.79
CA LYS A 380 -11.10 74.48 -39.65
C LYS A 380 -11.69 73.53 -38.60
N LYS A 381 -12.99 73.69 -38.28
CA LYS A 381 -13.68 72.87 -37.26
C LYS A 381 -13.93 71.45 -37.74
N ARG A 382 -14.33 71.27 -39.01
CA ARG A 382 -14.58 69.93 -39.59
C ARG A 382 -13.29 69.18 -39.88
N LEU A 383 -12.26 69.87 -40.37
CA LEU A 383 -10.92 69.30 -40.52
C LEU A 383 -10.41 68.79 -39.18
N PHE A 384 -10.56 69.57 -38.11
CA PHE A 384 -10.18 69.16 -36.77
C PHE A 384 -10.93 67.90 -36.30
N SER A 385 -12.25 67.85 -36.45
CA SER A 385 -13.05 66.67 -36.09
C SER A 385 -12.69 65.43 -36.92
N CYS A 386 -12.34 65.60 -38.19
CA CYS A 386 -11.88 64.52 -39.04
C CYS A 386 -10.51 64.00 -38.60
N PHE A 387 -9.56 64.90 -38.30
CA PHE A 387 -8.26 64.54 -37.73
C PHE A 387 -8.40 63.72 -36.45
N GLU A 388 -9.31 64.12 -35.55
CA GLU A 388 -9.60 63.39 -34.32
C GLU A 388 -10.12 61.97 -34.62
N LYS A 389 -11.16 61.83 -35.46
CA LYS A 389 -11.74 60.52 -35.81
C LYS A 389 -10.70 59.59 -36.43
N THR A 390 -9.92 60.08 -37.40
CA THR A 390 -8.90 59.30 -38.09
C THR A 390 -7.74 58.91 -37.17
N THR A 391 -7.35 59.79 -36.25
CA THR A 391 -6.33 59.49 -35.22
C THR A 391 -6.82 58.43 -34.24
N MET A 392 -8.08 58.52 -33.77
CA MET A 392 -8.67 57.51 -32.88
C MET A 392 -8.72 56.12 -33.54
N GLU A 393 -9.11 56.07 -34.82
CA GLU A 393 -9.17 54.81 -35.55
C GLU A 393 -7.78 54.19 -35.74
N TRP A 394 -6.76 55.02 -35.99
CA TRP A 394 -5.38 54.54 -36.04
C TRP A 394 -4.90 54.01 -34.69
N GLU A 395 -5.14 54.75 -33.61
CA GLU A 395 -4.77 54.33 -32.24
C GLU A 395 -5.42 52.98 -31.89
N ARG A 396 -6.71 52.84 -32.19
CA ARG A 396 -7.48 51.61 -31.95
C ARG A 396 -6.86 50.39 -32.61
N ASN A 397 -6.36 50.55 -33.83
CA ASN A 397 -5.83 49.45 -34.63
C ASN A 397 -4.34 49.16 -34.40
N ASN A 398 -3.60 50.05 -33.74
CA ASN A 398 -2.13 49.95 -33.67
C ASN A 398 -1.53 49.94 -32.27
N ILE A 399 -2.16 50.57 -31.26
CA ILE A 399 -1.55 50.75 -29.93
C ILE A 399 -1.28 49.40 -29.25
N GLU A 400 -2.18 48.43 -29.37
CA GLU A 400 -2.01 47.07 -28.85
C GLU A 400 -0.75 46.39 -29.41
N ARG A 401 -0.66 46.34 -30.74
CA ARG A 401 0.48 45.74 -31.45
C ARG A 401 1.78 46.45 -31.08
N ILE A 402 1.78 47.77 -30.97
CA ILE A 402 2.97 48.56 -30.64
C ILE A 402 3.39 48.30 -29.19
N PHE A 403 2.45 48.21 -28.27
CA PHE A 403 2.70 47.88 -26.87
C PHE A 403 3.30 46.48 -26.72
N LEU A 404 2.76 45.47 -27.42
CA LEU A 404 3.32 44.12 -27.44
C LEU A 404 4.75 44.09 -28.00
N LYS A 405 5.04 44.85 -29.06
CA LYS A 405 6.40 45.01 -29.59
C LYS A 405 7.35 45.70 -28.60
N ALA A 406 6.87 46.64 -27.80
CA ALA A 406 7.67 47.31 -26.79
C ALA A 406 8.01 46.35 -25.63
N ILE A 407 7.05 45.55 -25.19
CA ILE A 407 7.25 44.45 -24.21
C ILE A 407 8.30 43.48 -24.73
N GLU A 408 8.13 42.97 -25.95
CA GLU A 408 9.04 42.00 -26.55
C GLU A 408 10.48 42.55 -26.67
N LYS A 409 10.66 43.83 -27.01
CA LYS A 409 11.99 44.42 -27.16
C LYS A 409 12.70 44.72 -25.84
N GLU A 410 11.98 45.18 -24.81
CA GLU A 410 12.58 45.52 -23.52
C GLU A 410 12.73 44.30 -22.60
N LEU A 411 11.88 43.28 -22.79
CA LEU A 411 11.82 42.10 -21.92
C LEU A 411 12.26 40.80 -22.62
N GLY A 412 12.57 40.86 -23.93
CA GLY A 412 12.68 39.74 -24.88
C GLY A 412 13.56 38.54 -24.54
N ASN A 413 14.73 38.72 -23.93
CA ASN A 413 15.55 37.56 -23.52
C ASN A 413 15.01 36.88 -22.24
N THR A 414 14.14 37.57 -21.52
CA THR A 414 13.40 37.06 -20.36
C THR A 414 12.05 36.49 -20.80
N CYS A 415 11.63 36.73 -22.06
CA CYS A 415 10.29 36.40 -22.55
C CYS A 415 10.03 34.92 -22.79
N ALA A 416 11.06 34.10 -23.03
CA ALA A 416 10.91 32.64 -23.17
C ALA A 416 10.37 31.98 -21.88
N ALA A 417 10.64 32.57 -20.70
CA ALA A 417 10.02 32.19 -19.43
C ALA A 417 8.67 32.90 -19.20
N TYR A 418 8.44 34.05 -19.82
CA TYR A 418 7.15 34.76 -19.80
C TYR A 418 6.07 34.08 -20.64
N CYS A 419 6.34 33.16 -21.57
CA CYS A 419 5.28 32.63 -22.46
C CYS A 419 4.04 32.14 -21.70
N LYS A 420 4.20 31.57 -20.49
CA LYS A 420 3.09 31.18 -19.60
C LYS A 420 2.37 32.36 -18.94
N THR A 421 3.09 33.43 -18.62
CA THR A 421 2.54 34.69 -18.08
C THR A 421 1.96 35.58 -19.18
N LEU A 422 2.50 35.50 -20.40
CA LEU A 422 1.97 36.08 -21.63
C LEU A 422 0.70 35.35 -22.03
N ASP A 423 0.58 34.03 -21.83
CA ASP A 423 -0.68 33.30 -21.98
C ASP A 423 -1.71 33.70 -20.90
N ILE A 424 -1.30 33.93 -19.65
CA ILE A 424 -2.20 34.50 -18.63
C ILE A 424 -2.59 35.95 -18.98
N LEU A 425 -1.65 36.76 -19.45
CA LEU A 425 -1.93 38.12 -19.94
C LEU A 425 -2.81 38.07 -21.19
N LYS A 426 -2.64 37.07 -22.05
CA LYS A 426 -3.42 36.82 -23.26
C LYS A 426 -4.82 36.32 -22.92
N ASP A 427 -4.99 35.43 -21.95
CA ASP A 427 -6.30 35.03 -21.39
C ASP A 427 -7.00 36.22 -20.71
N ILE A 428 -6.25 37.10 -20.04
CA ILE A 428 -6.75 38.37 -19.49
C ILE A 428 -7.08 39.39 -20.61
N MET A 429 -6.38 39.34 -21.75
CA MET A 429 -6.61 40.18 -22.94
C MET A 429 -7.74 39.65 -23.83
N ASP A 430 -7.95 38.33 -23.87
CA ASP A 430 -8.93 37.57 -24.66
C ASP A 430 -10.25 37.34 -23.89
N ALA A 431 -10.29 37.65 -22.58
CA ALA A 431 -11.52 37.68 -21.81
C ALA A 431 -12.54 38.69 -22.41
N PRO A 432 -13.85 38.39 -22.45
CA PRO A 432 -14.85 39.27 -23.06
C PRO A 432 -14.91 40.61 -22.31
N GLY A 433 -14.36 41.65 -22.93
CA GLY A 433 -14.08 42.94 -22.28
C GLY A 433 -12.59 43.27 -22.33
N ALA A 434 -12.00 43.21 -23.52
CA ALA A 434 -10.58 43.35 -23.78
C ALA A 434 -10.01 44.56 -23.06
N TRP A 435 -9.02 44.40 -22.19
CA TRP A 435 -8.48 45.48 -21.37
C TRP A 435 -7.85 46.60 -22.22
N ILE A 436 -7.32 46.32 -23.41
CA ILE A 436 -6.96 47.39 -24.35
C ILE A 436 -8.22 48.08 -24.88
N SER A 437 -9.30 47.36 -25.16
CA SER A 437 -10.61 47.96 -25.41
C SER A 437 -11.20 48.69 -24.20
N THR A 438 -10.81 48.41 -22.95
CA THR A 438 -11.27 49.11 -21.71
C THR A 438 -10.35 50.26 -21.31
N ILE A 439 -9.07 50.25 -21.70
CA ILE A 439 -8.20 51.43 -21.68
C ILE A 439 -8.63 52.36 -22.81
N ILE A 440 -8.85 51.83 -24.02
CA ILE A 440 -9.38 52.58 -25.16
C ILE A 440 -10.82 53.03 -24.86
N ALA A 441 -11.71 52.21 -24.29
CA ALA A 441 -13.08 52.60 -23.92
C ALA A 441 -13.15 53.47 -22.67
N GLY A 442 -12.27 53.27 -21.68
CA GLY A 442 -12.17 54.11 -20.48
C GLY A 442 -11.50 55.46 -20.77
N LEU A 443 -10.58 55.51 -21.72
CA LEU A 443 -10.11 56.75 -22.33
C LEU A 443 -11.22 57.35 -23.19
N LEU A 444 -11.93 56.58 -24.03
CA LEU A 444 -13.08 57.06 -24.83
C LEU A 444 -14.28 57.53 -23.97
N LEU A 445 -14.46 57.00 -22.76
CA LEU A 445 -15.48 57.45 -21.80
C LEU A 445 -15.01 58.62 -20.93
N SER A 446 -13.69 58.83 -20.77
CA SER A 446 -13.14 60.07 -20.20
C SER A 446 -12.82 61.14 -21.26
N LEU A 447 -13.11 60.86 -22.54
CA LEU A 447 -12.94 61.77 -23.67
C LEU A 447 -14.15 62.70 -23.83
N GLY A 448 -14.42 63.48 -22.78
CA GLY A 448 -14.95 64.85 -22.92
C GLY A 448 -13.84 65.89 -23.17
N VAL A 449 -12.58 65.45 -23.31
CA VAL A 449 -11.37 66.26 -23.09
C VAL A 449 -10.45 66.33 -24.33
N ILE A 450 -10.97 66.16 -25.55
CA ILE A 450 -10.33 66.82 -26.72
C ILE A 450 -10.95 68.21 -26.93
N GLY A 451 -12.16 68.41 -26.43
CA GLY A 451 -12.79 69.73 -26.34
C GLY A 451 -12.05 70.73 -25.46
N THR A 452 -11.23 70.32 -24.49
CA THR A 452 -10.52 71.23 -23.55
C THR A 452 -9.09 71.58 -23.98
N VAL A 453 -8.37 70.68 -24.66
CA VAL A 453 -7.09 71.06 -25.33
C VAL A 453 -7.37 72.00 -26.51
N ALA A 454 -8.53 71.87 -27.16
CA ALA A 454 -8.98 72.77 -28.22
C ALA A 454 -9.74 74.02 -27.73
N ARG A 455 -10.39 74.01 -26.55
CA ARG A 455 -11.02 75.22 -25.96
C ARG A 455 -10.01 76.20 -25.38
N GLY A 456 -8.79 75.77 -25.02
CA GLY A 456 -7.72 76.68 -24.60
C GLY A 456 -7.25 77.68 -25.66
N LEU A 457 -7.76 77.57 -26.90
CA LEU A 457 -7.42 78.46 -28.03
C LEU A 457 -8.46 79.56 -28.28
N ILE A 458 -9.64 79.59 -27.62
CA ILE A 458 -10.68 80.58 -27.90
C ILE A 458 -11.45 80.96 -26.60
N MET A 459 -11.06 82.09 -25.98
CA MET A 459 -11.76 82.91 -24.95
C MET A 459 -11.43 82.70 -23.44
N THR A 460 -10.91 83.78 -22.82
CA THR A 460 -10.51 84.07 -21.41
C THR A 460 -11.69 84.29 -20.43
N PRO A 461 -11.58 84.49 -19.07
CA PRO A 461 -10.40 84.74 -18.18
C PRO A 461 -10.33 83.94 -16.83
N VAL A 462 -9.23 84.16 -16.08
CA VAL A 462 -8.97 84.02 -14.60
C VAL A 462 -8.06 82.85 -14.10
N LEU A 463 -6.83 83.24 -13.70
CA LEU A 463 -5.84 82.69 -12.70
C LEU A 463 -5.31 81.24 -12.89
N GLY A 464 -4.00 80.95 -13.03
CA GLY A 464 -2.77 81.74 -12.97
C GLY A 464 -1.51 80.88 -13.23
N PHE A 465 -0.39 81.57 -13.55
CA PHE A 465 1.03 81.17 -13.69
C PHE A 465 1.41 80.29 -14.90
N GLY A 466 2.27 80.66 -15.87
CA GLY A 466 3.07 81.86 -16.12
C GLY A 466 4.00 81.70 -17.36
N VAL A 467 4.00 82.72 -18.25
CA VAL A 467 5.06 83.33 -19.13
C VAL A 467 5.88 82.42 -20.09
N THR A 468 5.85 82.58 -21.43
CA THR A 468 6.51 83.65 -22.22
C THR A 468 6.03 83.71 -23.69
N ALA A 469 6.13 84.91 -24.27
CA ALA A 469 5.44 85.44 -25.46
C ALA A 469 6.18 85.31 -26.80
N VAL A 470 5.46 85.41 -27.94
CA VAL A 470 5.82 86.25 -29.10
C VAL A 470 4.54 86.76 -29.80
N THR A 471 4.45 88.08 -29.95
CA THR A 471 3.44 88.86 -30.68
C THR A 471 3.71 88.90 -32.19
N PHE A 472 2.67 88.99 -33.03
CA PHE A 472 2.76 89.73 -34.30
C PHE A 472 1.42 90.39 -34.67
N VAL A 473 1.56 91.59 -35.23
CA VAL A 473 0.55 92.63 -35.50
C VAL A 473 0.24 92.71 -37.01
N ALA A 474 -0.95 93.24 -37.33
CA ALA A 474 -1.38 93.89 -38.58
C ALA A 474 -1.78 93.05 -39.82
N GLY A 475 -3.04 93.25 -40.24
CA GLY A 475 -3.32 94.09 -41.42
C GLY A 475 -3.44 93.41 -42.80
N TYR A 476 -4.60 93.66 -43.42
CA TYR A 476 -4.87 93.82 -44.87
C TYR A 476 -5.56 92.72 -45.72
N ASP A 477 -6.52 93.28 -46.47
CA ASP A 477 -7.21 92.96 -47.74
C ASP A 477 -8.00 91.66 -47.98
N TRP A 478 -9.33 91.82 -48.11
CA TRP A 478 -10.31 90.79 -48.43
C TRP A 478 -10.72 90.79 -49.92
N ARG A 479 -9.99 91.43 -50.84
CA ARG A 479 -10.42 91.62 -52.24
C ARG A 479 -9.89 90.62 -53.28
N GLN A 480 -9.42 89.44 -52.89
CA GLN A 480 -9.20 88.30 -53.79
C GLN A 480 -9.96 87.06 -53.30
N LEU A 481 -11.28 87.05 -53.51
CA LEU A 481 -12.13 85.87 -53.32
C LEU A 481 -12.35 85.21 -54.69
N ILE A 482 -12.07 83.91 -54.80
CA ILE A 482 -12.35 82.93 -55.90
C ILE A 482 -11.10 82.12 -56.37
N THR A 483 -10.05 82.02 -55.55
CA THR A 483 -9.00 80.97 -55.67
C THR A 483 -8.62 80.42 -54.30
N SER A 484 -8.68 79.13 -53.97
CA SER A 484 -9.73 78.12 -54.17
C SER A 484 -10.05 77.56 -52.76
N HIS A 485 -11.27 77.07 -52.51
CA HIS A 485 -11.62 76.43 -51.23
C HIS A 485 -10.62 75.31 -50.85
N GLU A 486 -10.16 74.59 -51.86
CA GLU A 486 -9.16 73.54 -51.82
C GLU A 486 -7.77 74.04 -51.36
N GLN A 487 -7.36 75.24 -51.77
CA GLN A 487 -6.10 75.84 -51.35
C GLN A 487 -6.14 76.25 -49.87
N THR A 488 -7.28 76.74 -49.36
CA THR A 488 -7.43 77.07 -47.93
C THR A 488 -7.44 75.80 -47.04
N LEU A 489 -8.07 74.73 -47.53
CA LEU A 489 -8.08 73.41 -46.89
C LEU A 489 -6.66 72.81 -46.85
N LYS A 490 -5.95 72.83 -47.98
CA LYS A 490 -4.58 72.30 -48.10
C LYS A 490 -3.58 73.07 -47.24
N THR A 491 -3.67 74.40 -47.18
CA THR A 491 -2.82 75.22 -46.28
C THR A 491 -3.15 74.94 -44.81
N SER A 492 -4.44 74.87 -44.44
CA SER A 492 -4.83 74.55 -43.05
C SER A 492 -4.41 73.14 -42.62
N PHE A 493 -4.44 72.17 -43.54
CA PHE A 493 -3.94 70.80 -43.34
C PHE A 493 -2.42 70.77 -43.13
N GLN A 494 -1.66 71.47 -43.99
CA GLN A 494 -0.21 71.55 -43.90
C GLN A 494 0.29 72.30 -42.66
N ASP A 495 -0.36 73.39 -42.29
CA ASP A 495 -0.03 74.13 -41.06
C ASP A 495 -0.28 73.27 -39.82
N LYS A 496 -1.32 72.43 -39.82
CA LYS A 496 -1.59 71.51 -38.72
C LYS A 496 -0.58 70.36 -38.64
N LEU A 497 -0.16 69.81 -39.78
CA LEU A 497 0.90 68.81 -39.84
C LEU A 497 2.25 69.35 -39.37
N LYS A 498 2.59 70.62 -39.65
CA LYS A 498 3.81 71.26 -39.16
C LYS A 498 3.87 71.39 -37.64
N VAL A 499 2.72 71.59 -37.00
CA VAL A 499 2.60 71.67 -35.53
C VAL A 499 2.72 70.28 -34.90
N LEU A 500 2.26 69.23 -35.58
CA LEU A 500 2.36 67.83 -35.14
C LEU A 500 3.75 67.24 -35.44
N SER A 501 4.80 67.84 -34.87
CA SER A 501 6.13 67.24 -34.91
C SER A 501 6.15 65.93 -34.10
N LYS A 502 7.09 65.03 -34.45
CA LYS A 502 7.35 63.79 -33.69
C LYS A 502 7.53 64.02 -32.19
N GLN A 503 8.13 65.15 -31.80
CA GLN A 503 8.34 65.50 -30.40
C GLN A 503 7.04 65.90 -29.70
N GLU A 504 6.15 66.59 -30.41
CA GLU A 504 4.83 66.99 -29.91
C GLU A 504 3.88 65.79 -29.82
N THR A 505 3.89 64.89 -30.82
CA THR A 505 3.12 63.63 -30.75
C THR A 505 3.58 62.75 -29.60
N ARG A 506 4.88 62.68 -29.34
CA ARG A 506 5.44 61.95 -28.19
C ARG A 506 4.95 62.50 -26.85
N LYS A 507 4.85 63.83 -26.73
CA LYS A 507 4.33 64.49 -25.53
C LYS A 507 2.84 64.15 -25.30
N ILE A 508 2.03 64.19 -26.36
CA ILE A 508 0.61 63.82 -26.33
C ILE A 508 0.43 62.36 -25.91
N PHE A 509 1.19 61.44 -26.50
CA PHE A 509 1.14 60.02 -26.14
C PHE A 509 1.62 59.77 -24.70
N LYS A 510 2.63 60.52 -24.24
CA LYS A 510 3.11 60.46 -22.85
C LYS A 510 2.00 60.83 -21.86
N GLU A 511 1.38 62.00 -22.04
CA GLU A 511 0.29 62.46 -21.17
C GLU A 511 -0.91 61.49 -21.16
N ARG A 512 -1.18 60.83 -22.30
CA ARG A 512 -2.31 59.90 -22.45
C ARG A 512 -2.05 58.51 -21.85
N TYR A 513 -0.87 57.93 -22.09
CA TYR A 513 -0.64 56.50 -21.83
C TYR A 513 0.29 56.20 -20.65
N GLU A 514 1.19 57.12 -20.27
CA GLU A 514 2.18 56.87 -19.22
C GLU A 514 1.53 56.50 -17.89
N VAL A 515 0.52 57.27 -17.45
CA VAL A 515 -0.17 57.03 -16.18
C VAL A 515 -0.94 55.71 -16.19
N ALA A 516 -1.62 55.39 -17.30
CA ALA A 516 -2.41 54.17 -17.45
C ALA A 516 -1.52 52.92 -17.45
N ILE A 517 -0.44 52.94 -18.25
CA ILE A 517 0.54 51.85 -18.32
C ILE A 517 1.24 51.68 -16.98
N THR A 518 1.68 52.77 -16.35
CA THR A 518 2.36 52.73 -15.03
C THR A 518 1.46 52.15 -13.96
N LYS A 519 0.21 52.65 -13.84
CA LYS A 519 -0.74 52.19 -12.82
C LYS A 519 -0.97 50.69 -12.95
N LYS A 520 -1.15 50.22 -14.17
CA LYS A 520 -1.57 48.85 -14.41
C LYS A 520 -0.40 47.84 -14.38
N MET A 521 0.79 48.25 -14.82
CA MET A 521 2.02 47.47 -14.56
C MET A 521 2.35 47.40 -13.07
N LYS A 522 2.07 48.47 -12.30
CA LYS A 522 2.17 48.44 -10.84
C LYS A 522 1.16 47.46 -10.22
N THR A 523 -0.09 47.42 -10.68
CA THR A 523 -1.07 46.41 -10.24
C THR A 523 -0.60 44.99 -10.55
N LEU A 524 -0.09 44.74 -11.76
CA LEU A 524 0.43 43.42 -12.13
C LEU A 524 1.60 42.98 -11.22
N THR A 525 2.52 43.90 -10.93
CA THR A 525 3.75 43.62 -10.15
C THR A 525 3.54 43.63 -8.64
N LYS A 526 2.54 44.35 -8.12
CA LYS A 526 2.27 44.47 -6.68
C LYS A 526 1.13 43.58 -6.19
N ASP A 527 0.18 43.24 -7.06
CA ASP A 527 -1.03 42.52 -6.67
C ASP A 527 -1.05 41.13 -7.31
N THR A 528 -1.15 41.05 -8.65
CA THR A 528 -1.40 39.77 -9.35
C THR A 528 -0.25 38.76 -9.26
N LEU A 529 1.00 39.18 -9.49
CA LEU A 529 2.16 38.28 -9.40
C LEU A 529 2.44 37.83 -7.95
N PRO A 530 2.40 38.71 -6.94
CA PRO A 530 2.49 38.30 -5.54
C PRO A 530 1.35 37.38 -5.08
N GLU A 531 0.11 37.60 -5.53
CA GLU A 531 -1.00 36.67 -5.27
C GLU A 531 -0.71 35.27 -5.82
N LYS A 532 -0.23 35.19 -7.08
CA LYS A 532 0.13 33.90 -7.69
C LYS A 532 1.28 33.21 -6.95
N LYS A 533 2.27 33.98 -6.50
CA LYS A 533 3.35 33.49 -5.64
C LYS A 533 2.78 32.90 -4.34
N ASN A 534 1.88 33.61 -3.66
CA ASN A 534 1.27 33.14 -2.42
C ASN A 534 0.47 31.83 -2.62
N GLU A 535 -0.24 31.69 -3.75
CA GLU A 535 -0.89 30.41 -4.11
C GLU A 535 0.13 29.26 -4.22
N LEU A 536 1.24 29.49 -4.91
CA LEU A 536 2.31 28.50 -5.08
C LEU A 536 3.02 28.19 -3.75
N GLU A 537 3.24 29.18 -2.89
CA GLU A 537 3.81 28.99 -1.54
C GLU A 537 2.86 28.16 -0.67
N LYS A 538 1.55 28.41 -0.73
CA LYS A 538 0.55 27.57 -0.04
C LYS A 538 0.58 26.13 -0.54
N LYS A 539 0.64 25.94 -1.86
CA LYS A 539 0.77 24.61 -2.47
C LYS A 539 2.06 23.91 -2.05
N THR A 540 3.17 24.64 -2.01
CA THR A 540 4.49 24.16 -1.56
C THR A 540 4.42 23.71 -0.10
N ASN A 541 3.85 24.54 0.79
CA ASN A 541 3.67 24.20 2.20
C ASN A 541 2.79 22.95 2.39
N SER A 542 1.71 22.82 1.62
CA SER A 542 0.87 21.62 1.67
C SER A 542 1.61 20.38 1.18
N THR A 543 2.42 20.51 0.12
CA THR A 543 3.21 19.40 -0.44
C THR A 543 4.32 18.99 0.54
N MET A 544 4.95 19.95 1.23
CA MET A 544 5.95 19.69 2.27
C MET A 544 5.37 18.92 3.46
N LYS A 545 4.15 19.25 3.89
CA LYS A 545 3.45 18.46 4.92
C LYS A 545 3.20 17.02 4.45
N ASN A 546 2.85 16.84 3.18
CA ASN A 546 2.68 15.52 2.59
C ASN A 546 4.01 14.72 2.61
N LEU A 547 5.13 15.36 2.24
CA LEU A 547 6.47 14.75 2.30
C LEU A 547 6.81 14.28 3.73
N ILE A 548 6.61 15.12 4.74
CA ILE A 548 6.87 14.76 6.14
C ILE A 548 6.00 13.58 6.58
N SER A 549 4.74 13.53 6.15
CA SER A 549 3.85 12.40 6.41
C SER A 549 4.41 11.13 5.76
N GLN A 550 4.85 11.21 4.51
CA GLN A 550 5.35 10.05 3.78
C GLN A 550 6.69 9.53 4.31
N GLN A 551 7.59 10.41 4.72
CA GLN A 551 8.84 10.05 5.41
C GLN A 551 8.59 9.23 6.68
N LYS A 552 7.52 9.56 7.44
CA LYS A 552 7.12 8.76 8.60
C LYS A 552 6.66 7.36 8.19
N VAL A 553 5.89 7.24 7.10
CA VAL A 553 5.45 5.94 6.57
C VAL A 553 6.65 5.09 6.14
N VAL A 554 7.58 5.67 5.39
CA VAL A 554 8.83 5.01 4.95
C VAL A 554 9.65 4.53 6.14
N SER A 555 9.80 5.36 7.18
CA SER A 555 10.50 5.00 8.41
C SER A 555 9.86 3.79 9.10
N ILE A 556 8.53 3.79 9.29
CA ILE A 556 7.79 2.68 9.91
C ILE A 556 7.96 1.39 9.09
N LEU A 557 7.82 1.47 7.76
CA LEU A 557 8.00 0.32 6.86
C LEU A 557 9.42 -0.23 6.91
N HIS A 558 10.42 0.64 7.04
CA HIS A 558 11.81 0.25 7.18
C HIS A 558 12.07 -0.52 8.49
N GLU A 559 11.54 -0.03 9.61
CA GLU A 559 11.62 -0.73 10.91
C GLU A 559 10.97 -2.11 10.86
N ILE A 560 9.79 -2.22 10.24
CA ILE A 560 9.08 -3.49 10.06
C ILE A 560 9.92 -4.46 9.20
N HIS A 561 10.40 -3.99 8.05
CA HIS A 561 11.22 -4.80 7.15
C HIS A 561 12.51 -5.30 7.84
N HIS A 562 13.17 -4.43 8.61
CA HIS A 562 14.35 -4.78 9.40
C HIS A 562 14.02 -5.87 10.44
N ALA A 563 12.98 -5.68 11.25
CA ALA A 563 12.59 -6.65 12.26
C ALA A 563 12.20 -8.02 11.67
N VAL A 564 11.49 -8.05 10.55
CA VAL A 564 11.18 -9.31 9.85
C VAL A 564 12.47 -9.98 9.35
N SER A 565 13.41 -9.21 8.84
CA SER A 565 14.70 -9.73 8.38
C SER A 565 15.53 -10.34 9.52
N GLU A 566 15.56 -9.68 10.68
CA GLU A 566 16.22 -10.21 11.89
C GLU A 566 15.55 -11.49 12.41
N LEU A 567 14.22 -11.57 12.35
CA LEU A 567 13.49 -12.80 12.68
C LEU A 567 13.85 -13.95 11.73
N ILE A 568 13.94 -13.69 10.42
CA ILE A 568 14.36 -14.69 9.43
C ILE A 568 15.79 -15.16 9.70
N LYS A 569 16.72 -14.24 10.00
CA LYS A 569 18.10 -14.60 10.38
C LYS A 569 18.13 -15.48 11.61
N THR A 570 17.40 -15.09 12.66
CA THR A 570 17.29 -15.86 13.91
C THR A 570 16.75 -17.27 13.64
N LEU A 571 15.70 -17.37 12.82
CA LEU A 571 15.09 -18.63 12.45
C LEU A 571 16.09 -19.53 11.69
N ASN A 572 16.82 -18.98 10.72
CA ASN A 572 17.86 -19.72 10.00
C ASN A 572 18.98 -20.21 10.92
N SER A 573 19.41 -19.41 11.90
CA SER A 573 20.40 -19.83 12.91
C SER A 573 19.90 -21.00 13.76
N ILE A 574 18.62 -20.99 14.17
CA ILE A 574 17.99 -22.09 14.91
C ILE A 574 17.98 -23.37 14.06
N LYS A 575 17.70 -23.26 12.75
CA LYS A 575 17.73 -24.43 11.83
C LYS A 575 19.07 -25.12 11.84
N CYS A 576 20.15 -24.35 11.77
CA CYS A 576 21.52 -24.87 11.77
C CYS A 576 21.86 -25.57 13.09
N LEU A 577 21.31 -25.11 14.22
CA LEU A 577 21.51 -25.74 15.53
C LEU A 577 20.71 -27.03 15.73
N GLN A 578 19.63 -27.25 14.97
CA GLN A 578 18.79 -28.46 15.07
C GLN A 578 19.13 -29.55 14.04
N LEU A 579 19.99 -29.24 13.06
CA LEU A 579 20.53 -30.18 12.07
C LEU A 579 21.89 -30.78 12.49
N HIS A 580 22.38 -30.39 13.66
CA HIS A 580 23.53 -30.93 14.37
C HIS A 580 23.07 -31.47 15.72
#